data_AF-A0A415ZYI2-F1
#
_entry.id   AF-A0A415ZYI2-F1
#
_cell.length_a   1.000
_cell.length_b   1.000
_cell.length_c   1.000
_cell.angle_alpha   90.00
_cell.angle_beta   90.00
_cell.angle_gamma   90.00
#
_symmetry.space_group_name_H-M   'P 1'
#
loop_
_entity.id
_entity.type
_entity.pdbx_description
1 polymer ?
#
loop_
_entity_poly.entity_id
_entity_poly.type
_entity_poly.pdbx_seq_one_letter_code
_entity_poly.pdbx_strand_id
1 'polypeptide(L)'
;MEIFTSALYNALGVGHKNAQTRRELCKRLGCSDRMLRKGIEILRLDYAILSRDDGKGYYLPETTDAGRADAKRWSKRQDRRVQAIRAAQAGALKFATGWKEPKGIYGQISMFRDGGQRDGEGTEGKRKARRA
;
A
#
# COMPACT_ATOMS: atom_id res chain seq x y z
N MET A 1 -27.29 -3.57 -4.95
CA MET A 1 -25.90 -4.08 -4.82
C MET A 1 -25.87 -5.46 -4.16
N GLU A 2 -26.77 -5.76 -3.22
CA GLU A 2 -26.79 -7.05 -2.50
C GLU A 2 -26.82 -8.30 -3.39
N ILE A 3 -27.61 -8.30 -4.47
CA ILE A 3 -27.67 -9.45 -5.39
C ILE A 3 -26.28 -9.79 -5.96
N PHE A 4 -25.49 -8.77 -6.29
CA PHE A 4 -24.14 -8.97 -6.81
C PHE A 4 -23.17 -9.48 -5.74
N THR A 5 -23.21 -8.94 -4.53
CA THR A 5 -22.33 -9.39 -3.43
C THR A 5 -22.64 -10.83 -3.03
N SER A 6 -23.91 -11.23 -3.03
CA SER A 6 -24.30 -12.63 -2.80
C SER A 6 -23.81 -13.55 -3.92
N ALA A 7 -23.97 -13.16 -5.19
CA ALA A 7 -23.44 -13.92 -6.32
C ALA A 7 -21.90 -14.04 -6.28
N LEU A 8 -21.21 -12.96 -5.90
CA LEU A 8 -19.77 -12.95 -5.72
C LEU A 8 -19.32 -13.87 -4.59
N TYR A 9 -19.97 -13.81 -3.43
CA TYR A 9 -19.67 -14.69 -2.29
C TYR A 9 -19.83 -16.16 -2.69
N ASN A 10 -20.94 -16.50 -3.36
CA ASN A 10 -21.22 -17.86 -3.82
C ASN A 10 -20.27 -18.35 -4.93
N ALA A 11 -19.63 -17.43 -5.65
CA ALA A 11 -18.61 -17.78 -6.65
C ALA A 11 -17.27 -18.15 -6.02
N LEU A 12 -16.97 -17.74 -4.78
CA LEU A 12 -15.71 -18.02 -4.10
C LEU A 12 -15.61 -19.48 -3.64
N GLY A 13 -14.44 -20.07 -3.81
CA GLY A 13 -14.13 -21.41 -3.31
C GLY A 13 -13.68 -21.42 -1.86
N VAL A 14 -13.99 -22.51 -1.14
CA VAL A 14 -13.49 -22.76 0.23
C VAL A 14 -12.12 -23.45 0.18
N GLY A 15 -11.19 -22.94 0.97
CA GLY A 15 -9.80 -23.40 1.04
C GLY A 15 -8.92 -22.78 -0.05
N HIS A 16 -7.64 -22.61 0.28
CA HIS A 16 -6.67 -21.96 -0.60
C HIS A 16 -6.50 -22.66 -1.96
N LYS A 17 -6.69 -23.99 -2.00
CA LYS A 17 -6.64 -24.79 -3.24
C LYS A 17 -7.70 -24.37 -4.27
N ASN A 18 -8.81 -23.78 -3.81
CA ASN A 18 -9.94 -23.35 -4.63
C ASN A 18 -9.96 -21.82 -4.82
N ALA A 19 -8.81 -21.16 -4.60
CA ALA A 19 -8.68 -19.74 -4.83
C ALA A 19 -8.91 -19.39 -6.30
N GLN A 20 -9.63 -18.29 -6.54
CA GLN A 20 -9.99 -17.82 -7.88
C GLN A 20 -9.42 -16.43 -8.12
N THR A 21 -8.84 -16.27 -9.30
CA THR A 21 -8.27 -15.01 -9.74
C THR A 21 -9.35 -13.98 -10.04
N ARG A 22 -8.96 -12.70 -10.04
CA ARG A 22 -9.86 -11.61 -10.44
C ARG A 22 -10.43 -11.81 -11.84
N ARG A 23 -9.61 -12.28 -12.78
CA ARG A 23 -10.02 -12.52 -14.17
C ARG A 23 -11.08 -13.60 -14.27
N GLU A 24 -10.92 -14.71 -13.55
CA GLU A 24 -11.89 -15.79 -13.52
C GLU A 24 -13.23 -15.34 -12.93
N LEU A 25 -13.19 -14.64 -11.79
CA LEU A 25 -14.39 -14.10 -11.15
C LEU A 25 -15.11 -13.09 -12.04
N CYS A 26 -14.38 -12.16 -12.68
CA CYS A 26 -14.97 -11.21 -13.63
C CYS A 26 -15.65 -11.91 -14.80
N LYS A 27 -14.99 -12.93 -15.38
CA LYS A 27 -15.54 -13.71 -16.50
C LYS A 27 -16.80 -14.46 -16.07
N ARG A 28 -16.81 -15.06 -14.88
CA ARG A 28 -17.93 -15.85 -14.36
C ARG A 28 -19.14 -15.00 -13.98
N LEU A 29 -18.90 -13.82 -13.39
CA LEU A 29 -19.95 -12.92 -12.90
C LEU A 29 -20.38 -11.87 -13.93
N GLY A 30 -19.69 -11.79 -15.08
CA GLY A 30 -19.98 -10.78 -16.11
C GLY A 30 -19.76 -9.35 -15.61
N CYS A 31 -18.74 -9.12 -14.77
CA CYS A 31 -18.49 -7.82 -14.15
C CYS A 31 -17.10 -7.25 -14.48
N SER A 32 -16.93 -5.94 -14.29
CA SER A 32 -15.61 -5.31 -14.40
C SER A 32 -14.73 -5.58 -13.17
N ASP A 33 -13.40 -5.53 -13.35
CA ASP A 33 -12.43 -5.69 -12.25
C ASP A 33 -12.67 -4.66 -11.13
N ARG A 34 -13.06 -3.44 -11.48
CA ARG A 34 -13.38 -2.37 -10.51
C ARG A 34 -14.60 -2.73 -9.66
N MET A 35 -15.65 -3.27 -10.29
CA MET A 35 -16.85 -3.71 -9.58
C MET A 35 -16.55 -4.91 -8.67
N LEU A 36 -15.76 -5.87 -9.18
CA LEU A 36 -15.32 -7.02 -8.40
C LEU A 36 -14.55 -6.60 -7.14
N ARG A 37 -13.56 -5.69 -7.28
CA ARG A 37 -12.77 -5.21 -6.14
C ARG A 37 -13.64 -4.55 -5.07
N LYS A 38 -14.57 -3.67 -5.47
CA LYS A 38 -15.52 -3.05 -4.55
C LYS A 38 -16.40 -4.08 -3.85
N GLY A 39 -16.88 -5.08 -4.58
CA GLY A 39 -17.67 -6.19 -4.00
C GLY A 39 -16.88 -6.98 -2.95
N ILE A 40 -15.62 -7.30 -3.23
CA ILE A 40 -14.73 -7.97 -2.27
C ILE A 40 -14.46 -7.09 -1.04
N GLU A 41 -14.27 -5.79 -1.22
CA GLU A 41 -14.11 -4.83 -0.11
C GLU A 41 -15.34 -4.80 0.81
N ILE A 42 -16.54 -4.74 0.23
CA ILE A 42 -17.80 -4.76 0.99
C ILE A 42 -17.96 -6.10 1.73
N LEU A 43 -17.81 -7.22 1.03
CA LEU A 43 -17.97 -8.54 1.66
C LEU A 43 -16.94 -8.79 2.78
N ARG A 44 -15.76 -8.18 2.72
CA ARG A 44 -14.73 -8.32 3.76
C ARG A 44 -15.10 -7.66 5.10
N LEU A 45 -16.12 -6.82 5.13
CA LEU A 45 -16.64 -6.27 6.38
C LEU A 45 -17.25 -7.36 7.26
N ASP A 46 -17.93 -8.33 6.64
CA ASP A 46 -18.68 -9.37 7.35
C ASP A 46 -18.06 -10.78 7.20
N TYR A 47 -17.28 -11.02 6.14
CA TYR A 47 -16.76 -12.34 5.80
C TYR A 47 -15.23 -12.37 5.65
N ALA A 48 -14.63 -13.47 6.12
CA ALA A 48 -13.20 -13.72 5.97
C ALA A 48 -12.85 -14.10 4.51
N ILE A 49 -12.65 -13.13 3.63
CA ILE A 49 -12.19 -13.38 2.25
C ILE A 49 -10.69 -13.14 2.16
N LEU A 50 -9.92 -14.22 2.03
CA LEU A 50 -8.46 -14.18 2.09
C LEU A 50 -7.85 -14.12 0.69
N SER A 51 -6.60 -13.65 0.63
CA SER A 51 -5.75 -13.71 -0.56
C SER A 51 -4.29 -13.93 -0.17
N ARG A 52 -3.54 -14.66 -1.00
CA ARG A 52 -2.09 -14.85 -0.84
C ARG A 52 -1.34 -14.12 -1.95
N ASP A 53 -0.05 -13.93 -1.73
CA ASP A 53 0.84 -13.21 -2.65
C ASP A 53 1.45 -14.16 -3.71
N ASP A 54 0.71 -15.22 -4.03
CA ASP A 54 1.07 -16.27 -5.00
C ASP A 54 0.30 -16.14 -6.32
N GLY A 55 -0.52 -15.09 -6.45
CA GLY A 55 -1.29 -14.82 -7.66
C GLY A 55 -2.55 -15.67 -7.84
N LYS A 56 -2.85 -16.61 -6.93
CA LYS A 56 -4.02 -17.51 -7.08
C LYS A 56 -5.37 -16.84 -6.82
N GLY A 57 -5.37 -15.69 -6.15
CA GLY A 57 -6.56 -14.85 -5.96
C GLY A 57 -7.27 -15.08 -4.63
N TYR A 58 -8.60 -15.02 -4.67
CA TYR A 58 -9.47 -14.94 -3.49
C TYR A 58 -10.09 -16.29 -3.14
N TYR A 59 -10.22 -16.56 -1.84
CA TYR A 59 -10.87 -17.76 -1.31
C TYR A 59 -11.49 -17.49 0.07
N LEU A 60 -12.41 -18.37 0.47
CA LEU A 60 -12.92 -18.46 1.82
C LEU A 60 -12.04 -19.44 2.62
N PRO A 61 -11.64 -19.14 3.87
CA PRO A 61 -10.92 -20.08 4.70
C PRO A 61 -11.82 -21.26 5.06
N GLU A 62 -11.19 -22.40 5.34
CA GLU A 62 -11.88 -23.55 5.91
C GLU A 62 -12.35 -23.25 7.34
N THR A 63 -13.41 -23.92 7.81
CA THR A 63 -13.91 -23.82 9.19
C THR A 63 -13.08 -24.62 10.22
N THR A 64 -11.91 -25.12 9.78
CA THR A 64 -10.93 -25.86 10.56
C THR A 64 -10.00 -24.93 11.35
N ASP A 65 -9.24 -25.47 12.31
CA ASP A 65 -8.19 -24.70 13.01
C ASP A 65 -7.12 -24.18 12.05
N ALA A 66 -6.80 -24.95 11.01
CA ALA A 66 -5.88 -24.53 9.96
C ALA A 66 -6.41 -23.30 9.21
N GLY A 67 -7.70 -23.27 8.88
CA GLY A 67 -8.36 -22.13 8.25
C GLY A 67 -8.40 -20.90 9.16
N ARG A 68 -8.72 -21.08 10.46
CA ARG A 68 -8.62 -20.00 11.47
C ARG A 68 -7.21 -19.44 11.59
N ALA A 69 -6.20 -20.31 11.61
CA ALA A 69 -4.81 -19.89 11.65
C ALA A 69 -4.41 -19.12 10.37
N ASP A 70 -4.96 -19.50 9.22
CA ASP A 70 -4.71 -18.80 7.96
C ASP A 70 -5.32 -17.39 7.95
N ALA A 71 -6.55 -17.25 8.44
CA ALA A 71 -7.19 -15.95 8.62
C ALA A 71 -6.36 -15.04 9.56
N LYS A 72 -5.86 -15.58 10.68
CA LYS A 72 -4.95 -14.84 11.59
C LYS A 72 -3.66 -14.40 10.89
N ARG A 73 -3.04 -15.27 10.10
CA ARG A 73 -1.84 -14.92 9.32
C ARG A 73 -2.13 -13.85 8.27
N TRP A 74 -3.28 -13.93 7.60
CA TRP A 74 -3.71 -12.93 6.63
C TRP A 74 -3.92 -11.56 7.27
N SER A 75 -4.59 -11.50 8.42
CA SER A 75 -4.77 -10.27 9.21
C SER A 75 -3.42 -9.64 9.58
N LYS A 76 -2.49 -10.42 10.14
CA LYS A 76 -1.12 -9.94 10.44
C LYS A 76 -0.39 -9.38 9.21
N ARG A 77 -0.63 -9.94 8.01
CA ARG A 77 -0.08 -9.40 6.76
C ARG A 77 -0.73 -8.07 6.38
N GLN A 78 -2.03 -7.91 6.59
CA GLN A 78 -2.69 -6.62 6.36
C GLN A 78 -2.17 -5.54 7.31
N ASP A 79 -1.93 -5.85 8.59
CA ASP A 79 -1.37 -4.89 9.54
C ASP A 79 0.00 -4.39 9.09
N ARG A 80 0.87 -5.32 8.63
CA ARG A 80 2.17 -4.95 8.05
C ARG A 80 2.03 -4.05 6.83
N ARG A 81 1.04 -4.30 5.96
CA ARG A 81 0.75 -3.44 4.80
C ARG A 81 0.29 -2.05 5.23
N VAL A 82 -0.54 -1.94 6.25
CA VAL A 82 -0.96 -0.65 6.81
C VAL A 82 0.27 0.13 7.28
N GLN A 83 1.19 -0.51 8.01
CA GLN A 83 2.43 0.14 8.44
C GLN A 83 3.32 0.56 7.26
N ALA A 84 3.47 -0.31 6.26
CA ALA A 84 4.25 0.00 5.06
C ALA A 84 3.65 1.18 4.27
N ILE A 85 2.32 1.24 4.12
CA ILE A 85 1.62 2.36 3.47
C ILE A 85 1.87 3.66 4.24
N ARG A 86 1.71 3.65 5.57
CA ARG A 86 2.00 4.82 6.42
C ARG A 86 3.44 5.29 6.28
N ALA A 87 4.41 4.35 6.26
CA ALA A 87 5.81 4.68 6.06
C ALA A 87 6.06 5.28 4.66
N ALA A 88 5.45 4.73 3.62
CA ALA A 88 5.59 5.22 2.25
C ALA A 88 5.03 6.63 2.05
N GLN A 89 4.06 7.05 2.87
CA GLN A 89 3.51 8.42 2.85
C GLN A 89 4.49 9.48 3.37
N ALA A 90 5.56 9.09 4.10
CA ALA A 90 6.47 10.04 4.75
C ALA A 90 7.15 11.00 3.77
N GLY A 91 7.49 10.55 2.56
CA GLY A 91 8.07 11.41 1.53
C GLY A 91 7.11 12.50 1.07
N ALA A 92 5.86 12.13 0.77
CA ALA A 92 4.81 13.08 0.39
C ALA A 92 4.53 14.09 1.51
N LEU A 93 4.52 13.64 2.77
CA LEU A 93 4.34 14.52 3.92
C LEU A 93 5.47 15.53 4.06
N LYS A 94 6.73 15.09 3.95
CA LYS A 94 7.91 15.99 4.00
C LYS A 94 7.82 17.09 2.95
N PHE A 95 7.46 16.72 1.72
CA PHE A 95 7.24 17.68 0.63
C PHE A 95 6.13 18.68 0.98
N ALA A 96 4.98 18.19 1.44
CA ALA A 96 3.84 19.03 1.78
C ALA A 96 4.09 19.98 2.96
N THR A 97 4.87 19.58 3.97
CA THR A 97 5.17 20.41 5.15
C THR A 97 6.33 21.37 4.96
N GLY A 98 6.84 21.53 3.73
CA GLY A 98 7.95 22.43 3.43
C GLY A 98 9.28 22.00 4.05
N TRP A 99 9.45 20.70 4.33
CA TRP A 99 10.72 20.18 4.83
C TRP A 99 11.79 20.35 3.74
N LYS A 100 12.79 21.20 4.01
CA LYS A 100 13.92 21.41 3.10
C LYS A 100 14.84 20.21 3.17
N GLU A 101 15.01 19.52 2.06
CA GLU A 101 16.02 18.47 1.94
C GLU A 101 17.39 19.01 2.37
N PRO A 102 18.19 18.24 3.14
CA PRO A 102 19.58 18.57 3.40
C PRO A 102 20.29 18.83 2.07
N LYS A 103 21.00 19.96 1.97
CA LYS A 103 21.76 20.32 0.77
C LYS A 103 22.75 19.19 0.44
N GLY A 104 22.49 18.47 -0.65
CA GLY A 104 23.33 17.39 -1.17
C GLY A 104 22.70 16.02 -0.97
N ILE A 105 21.95 15.55 -1.96
CA ILE A 105 21.56 14.14 -2.09
C ILE A 105 22.49 13.51 -3.15
N TYR A 106 23.17 12.43 -2.77
CA TYR A 106 24.07 11.67 -3.63
C TYR A 106 23.30 11.13 -4.85
N GLY A 107 23.70 11.50 -6.06
CA GLY A 107 23.18 10.95 -7.32
C GLY A 107 22.17 11.81 -8.10
N GLN A 108 21.63 12.90 -7.52
CA GLN A 108 20.86 13.90 -8.29
C GLN A 108 21.65 15.21 -8.37
N ILE A 109 22.20 15.50 -9.56
CA ILE A 109 22.69 16.83 -9.89
C ILE A 109 21.46 17.73 -10.01
N SER A 110 21.30 18.72 -9.12
CA SER A 110 20.26 19.74 -9.30
C SER A 110 20.64 20.66 -10.47
N MET A 111 20.35 20.24 -11.71
CA MET A 111 20.61 21.05 -12.91
C MET A 111 19.59 22.19 -13.10
N PHE A 112 18.55 22.25 -12.27
CA PHE A 112 17.52 23.30 -12.32
C PHE A 112 17.67 24.30 -11.17
N ARG A 113 18.90 24.63 -10.79
CA ARG A 113 19.12 25.79 -9.92
C ARG A 113 19.03 27.03 -10.79
N ASP A 114 17.86 27.66 -10.72
CA ASP A 114 17.54 29.02 -11.13
C ASP A 114 18.77 29.92 -11.35
N GLY A 115 18.82 30.53 -12.53
CA GLY A 115 19.69 31.64 -12.84
C GLY A 115 19.35 32.84 -11.94
N GLY A 116 20.00 32.91 -10.78
CA GLY A 116 19.96 34.05 -9.88
C GLY A 116 21.36 34.65 -9.75
N GLN A 117 21.50 35.84 -10.32
CA GLN A 117 22.63 36.77 -10.24
C GLN A 117 23.37 36.71 -8.89
N ARG A 118 24.70 36.49 -8.93
CA ARG A 118 25.58 36.70 -7.77
C ARG A 118 26.04 38.14 -7.79
N ASP A 119 25.31 39.01 -7.11
CA ASP A 119 25.88 40.27 -6.65
C ASP A 119 26.60 39.98 -5.32
N GLY A 120 27.90 40.22 -5.31
CA GLY A 120 28.76 39.95 -4.17
C GLY A 120 28.60 41.00 -3.08
N GLU A 121 28.77 40.57 -1.84
CA GLU A 121 29.48 41.36 -0.82
C GLU A 121 29.86 40.46 0.35
N GLY A 122 31.12 40.56 0.76
CA GLY A 122 31.72 39.74 1.79
C GLY A 122 31.22 40.08 3.20
N THR A 123 31.45 39.16 4.13
CA THR A 123 31.79 39.53 5.51
C THR A 123 32.47 38.34 6.18
N GLU A 124 33.73 38.57 6.49
CA GLU A 124 34.66 37.72 7.22
C GLU A 124 34.28 37.69 8.71
N GLY A 125 33.78 36.55 9.19
CA GLY A 125 33.34 36.35 10.58
C GLY A 125 34.24 35.37 11.34
N LYS A 126 35.30 35.90 11.96
CA LYS A 126 36.22 35.21 12.89
C LYS A 126 35.48 34.30 13.88
N ARG A 127 35.86 33.01 13.97
CA ARG A 127 35.61 32.19 15.16
C ARG A 127 36.91 31.92 15.90
N LYS A 128 37.18 32.77 16.90
CA LYS A 128 38.19 32.57 17.93
C LYS A 128 37.61 31.69 19.04
N ALA A 129 38.37 30.66 19.40
CA ALA A 129 38.51 30.01 20.71
C ALA A 129 37.27 29.57 21.52
N ARG A 130 37.29 28.30 21.94
CA ARG A 130 37.06 27.90 23.35
C ARG A 130 37.70 26.54 23.62
N ARG A 131 38.79 26.57 24.40
CA ARG A 131 39.26 25.47 25.25
C ARG A 131 38.31 25.35 26.44
N ALA A 132 38.03 24.13 26.86
CA ALA A 132 37.96 23.69 28.25
C ALA A 132 38.32 22.21 28.26
#